data_AF-A0A1H8UT69-F1
#
_entry.id   AF-A0A1H8UT69-F1
#
_cell.length_a   1.000
_cell.length_b   1.000
_cell.length_c   1.000
_cell.angle_alpha   90.00
_cell.angle_beta   90.00
_cell.angle_gamma   90.00
#
_symmetry.space_group_name_H-M   'P 1'
#
loop_
_entity.id
_entity.type
_entity.pdbx_description
1 polymer ?
#
loop_
_entity_poly.entity_id
_entity_poly.type
_entity_poly.pdbx_seq_one_letter_code
_entity_poly.pdbx_strand_id
1 'polypeptide(L)' 'GIHSVGELVARSEADLLDIRNFGAKSIDEVKAKLAGMGLALKDSPPGFDPTAAADAFGADDDVDAGFVETEQY' A
#
# COMPACT_ATOMS: atom_id res chain seq x y z
N GLY A 1 14.58 9.07 14.14
CA GLY A 1 13.63 9.48 13.09
C GLY A 1 13.75 8.51 11.95
N ILE A 2 12.81 8.53 11.01
CA ILE A 2 12.90 7.79 9.73
C ILE A 2 13.53 8.74 8.72
N HIS A 3 14.67 8.38 8.14
CA HIS A 3 15.45 9.28 7.30
C HIS A 3 15.39 8.91 5.81
N SER A 4 14.90 7.71 5.49
CA SER A 4 14.81 7.22 4.13
C SER A 4 13.50 6.47 3.88
N VAL A 5 13.13 6.37 2.60
CA VAL A 5 11.96 5.59 2.16
C VAL A 5 12.16 4.11 2.50
N GLY A 6 13.38 3.58 2.36
CA GLY A 6 13.69 2.19 2.72
C GLY A 6 13.45 1.87 4.20
N GLU A 7 13.79 2.79 5.11
CA GLU A 7 13.46 2.66 6.53
C GLU A 7 11.95 2.71 6.79
N LEU A 8 11.20 3.50 6.02
CA LEU A 8 9.75 3.60 6.12
C LEU A 8 9.07 2.29 5.70
N VAL A 9 9.48 1.71 4.58
CA VAL A 9 8.90 0.46 4.01
C VAL A 9 9.15 -0.74 4.94
N ALA A 10 10.28 -0.75 5.66
CA ALA A 10 10.64 -1.79 6.61
C ALA A 10 9.86 -1.72 7.95
N ARG A 11 9.17 -0.61 8.23
CA ARG A 11 8.33 -0.45 9.43
C ARG A 11 6.91 -0.93 9.19
N SER A 12 6.25 -1.38 10.26
CA SER A 12 4.83 -1.72 10.24
C SER A 12 3.98 -0.47 10.44
N GLU A 13 2.73 -0.56 10.01
CA GLU A 13 1.73 0.51 10.22
C GLU A 13 1.58 0.87 11.70
N ALA A 14 1.54 -0.14 12.58
CA ALA A 14 1.45 0.06 14.02
C ALA A 14 2.64 0.87 14.58
N ASP A 15 3.86 0.62 14.10
CA ASP A 15 5.06 1.33 14.52
C ASP A 15 5.06 2.79 14.04
N LEU A 16 4.43 3.04 12.89
CA LEU A 16 4.17 4.40 12.41
C LEU A 16 3.09 5.10 13.25
N LEU A 17 2.03 4.40 13.65
CA LEU A 17 0.97 4.91 14.55
C LEU A 17 1.48 5.30 15.94
N ASP A 18 2.55 4.66 16.43
CA ASP A 18 3.18 5.01 17.71
C ASP A 18 3.99 6.32 17.65
N ILE A 19 4.31 6.82 16.46
CA ILE A 19 4.99 8.10 16.29
C ILE A 19 3.98 9.22 16.51
N ARG A 20 4.23 10.07 17.52
CA ARG A 20 3.35 11.17 17.95
C ARG A 20 2.81 12.12 16.87
N ASN A 21 3.47 12.23 15.72
CA ASN A 21 3.05 13.08 14.59
C ASN A 21 2.47 12.29 13.40
N PHE A 22 2.34 10.98 13.52
CA PHE A 22 1.76 10.10 12.51
C PHE A 22 0.36 9.68 12.96
N GLY A 23 -0.64 10.13 12.21
CA GLY A 23 -2.03 9.65 12.35
C GLY A 23 -2.42 8.77 11.17
N ALA A 24 -3.63 8.20 11.24
CA ALA A 24 -4.20 7.39 10.16
C ALA A 24 -4.09 8.06 8.77
N LYS A 25 -4.37 9.36 8.69
CA LYS A 25 -4.24 10.14 7.44
C LYS A 25 -2.80 10.15 6.88
N SER A 26 -1.80 10.36 7.74
CA SER A 26 -0.39 10.37 7.31
C SER A 26 0.07 9.00 6.83
N ILE A 27 -0.51 7.94 7.38
CA ILE A 27 -0.23 6.56 6.97
C ILE A 27 -0.84 6.28 5.60
N ASP A 28 -2.10 6.65 5.38
CA ASP A 28 -2.74 6.49 4.07
C ASP A 28 -2.00 7.25 2.98
N GLU A 29 -1.55 8.48 3.26
CA GLU A 29 -0.72 9.26 2.35
C GLU A 29 0.62 8.56 2.03
N VAL A 30 1.26 7.93 3.03
CA VAL A 30 2.48 7.14 2.83
C VAL A 30 2.21 5.90 2.00
N LYS A 31 1.13 5.15 2.29
CA LYS A 31 0.75 3.95 1.54
C LYS A 31 0.46 4.28 0.08
N ALA A 32 -0.30 5.32 -0.19
CA ALA A 32 -0.61 5.76 -1.55
C ALA A 32 0.66 6.13 -2.33
N LYS A 33 1.59 6.86 -1.69
CA LYS A 33 2.88 7.20 -2.31
C LYS A 33 3.77 5.98 -2.54
N LEU A 34 3.79 5.03 -1.62
CA LEU A 34 4.54 3.78 -1.78
C LEU A 34 3.94 2.92 -2.90
N ALA A 35 2.61 2.82 -2.98
CA ALA A 35 1.90 2.12 -4.04
C ALA A 35 2.22 2.70 -5.43
N GLY A 36 2.27 4.03 -5.57
CA GLY A 36 2.70 4.69 -6.80
C GLY A 36 4.17 4.41 -7.21
N MET A 37 4.97 3.87 -6.30
CA MET A 37 6.36 3.43 -6.54
C MET A 37 6.49 1.90 -6.62
N GLY A 38 5.38 1.14 -6.55
CA GLY A 38 5.39 -0.33 -6.50
C GLY A 38 5.93 -0.89 -5.16
N LEU A 39 5.88 -0.10 -4.09
CA LEU A 39 6.35 -0.46 -2.74
C LEU A 39 5.16 -0.60 -1.78
N ALA A 40 5.33 -1.39 -0.71
CA ALA A 40 4.31 -1.60 0.31
C ALA A 40 4.94 -1.66 1.72
N LEU A 41 4.25 -1.13 2.73
CA LEU A 41 4.69 -1.25 4.13
C LEU A 41 4.74 -2.72 4.57
N LYS A 42 5.57 -3.03 5.57
CA LYS A 42 5.74 -4.38 6.13
C LYS A 42 4.45 -5.03 6.66
N ASP A 43 3.45 -4.23 7.03
CA ASP A 43 2.17 -4.72 7.58
C ASP A 43 1.05 -4.83 6.52
N SER A 44 1.38 -4.68 5.23
CA SER A 44 0.37 -4.86 4.19
C SER A 44 -0.15 -6.30 4.22
N PRO A 45 -1.48 -6.51 4.12
CA PRO A 45 -2.09 -7.83 4.33
C PRO A 45 -1.45 -8.88 3.40
N PRO A 46 -1.32 -10.14 3.85
CA PRO A 46 -0.77 -11.21 3.02
C PRO A 46 -1.63 -11.35 1.76
N GLY A 47 -1.06 -11.03 0.59
CA GLY A 47 -1.79 -10.92 -0.68
C GLY A 47 -1.90 -9.49 -1.24
N PHE A 48 -1.40 -8.48 -0.53
CA PHE A 48 -1.25 -7.14 -1.07
C PHE A 48 -0.07 -7.11 -2.05
N ASP A 49 -0.39 -7.29 -3.33
CA ASP A 49 0.56 -7.08 -4.41
C ASP A 49 0.53 -5.58 -4.80
N PRO A 50 1.57 -4.80 -4.49
CA PRO A 50 1.61 -3.38 -4.82
C PRO A 50 1.61 -3.13 -6.33
N THR A 51 2.04 -4.10 -7.14
CA THR A 51 1.92 -4.02 -8.61
C THR A 51 0.44 -4.12 -8.99
N ALA A 52 -0.29 -5.10 -8.46
CA ALA A 52 -1.73 -5.21 -8.70
C ALA A 52 -2.53 -4.02 -8.15
N ALA A 53 -2.11 -3.43 -7.03
CA ALA A 53 -2.73 -2.21 -6.49
C ALA A 53 -2.43 -0.97 -7.34
N ALA A 54 -1.21 -0.84 -7.88
CA ALA A 54 -0.87 0.24 -8.81
C ALA A 54 -1.68 0.14 -10.12
N ASP A 55 -1.91 -1.08 -10.63
CA ASP A 55 -2.82 -1.31 -11.77
C ASP A 55 -4.29 -1.01 -11.40
N ALA A 56 -4.74 -1.39 -10.19
CA ALA A 56 -6.12 -1.19 -9.75
C ALA A 56 -6.49 0.27 -9.42
N PHE A 57 -5.53 1.08 -8.97
CA PHE A 57 -5.72 2.52 -8.65
C PHE A 57 -5.14 3.46 -9.72
N GLY A 58 -4.48 2.93 -10.76
CA GLY A 58 -4.01 3.68 -11.94
C GLY A 58 -5.00 3.67 -13.12
N ALA A 59 -6.11 2.93 -12.99
CA ALA A 59 -7.16 2.82 -14.00
C ALA A 59 -8.33 3.79 -13.72
N ASP A 60 -8.01 5.09 -13.60
CA ASP A 60 -8.95 6.17 -13.93
C ASP A 60 -8.53 6.87 -15.24
N ASP A 61 -8.12 6.09 -16.23
CA ASP A 61 -8.29 6.39 -17.66
C ASP A 61 -8.45 5.06 -18.41
N ASP A 62 -9.68 4.55 -18.38
CA ASP A 62 -10.23 3.47 -19.21
C ASP A 62 -9.65 2.04 -19.05
N VAL A 63 -10.53 1.05 -19.32
CA VAL A 63 -10.27 -0.38 -19.59
C VAL A 63 -10.30 -1.40 -18.41
N ASP A 64 -11.50 -1.91 -18.13
CA ASP A 64 -11.87 -3.35 -18.13
C ASP A 64 -10.85 -4.39 -17.61
N ALA A 65 -10.79 -4.62 -16.29
CA ALA A 65 -10.16 -5.81 -15.72
C ALA A 65 -11.18 -6.59 -14.87
N GLY A 66 -11.69 -7.67 -15.48
CA GLY A 66 -12.78 -8.50 -14.98
C GLY A 66 -12.51 -9.18 -13.65
N PHE A 67 -13.59 -9.28 -12.88
CA PHE A 67 -13.76 -10.24 -11.79
C PHE A 67 -13.21 -11.62 -12.19
N VAL A 68 -12.10 -12.04 -11.60
CA VAL A 68 -11.64 -13.42 -11.71
C VAL A 68 -12.47 -14.26 -10.74
N GLU A 69 -13.43 -15.01 -11.29
CA GLU A 69 -14.20 -16.05 -10.60
C GLU A 69 -13.27 -16.99 -9.83
N THR A 70 -13.52 -17.15 -8.52
CA THR A 70 -12.94 -18.25 -7.72
C THR A 70 -14.06 -19.19 -7.28
N GLU A 71 -14.73 -19.83 -8.24
CA GLU A 71 -15.49 -21.05 -7.96
C GLU A 71 -14.51 -22.21 -7.72
N GLN A 72 -14.29 -22.55 -6.44
CA GLN A 72 -13.81 -23.88 -6.04
C GLN A 72 -14.52 -24.34 -4.74
N TYR A 73 -15.76 -24.80 -4.88
CA TYR A 73 -16.23 -26.17 -4.58
C TYR A 73 -17.75 -26.29 -4.71
#